data_AF-A0A519ZTJ2-F1
#
_entry.id   AF-A0A519ZTJ2-F1
#
_cell.length_a   1.000
_cell.length_b   1.000
_cell.length_c   1.000
_cell.angle_alpha   90.00
_cell.angle_beta   90.00
_cell.angle_gamma   90.00
#
_symmetry.space_group_name_H-M   'P 1'
#
loop_
_entity.id
_entity.type
_entity.pdbx_description
1 polymer ?
#
loop_
_entity_poly.entity_id
_entity_poly.type
_entity_poly.pdbx_seq_one_letter_code
_entity_poly.pdbx_strand_id
1 'polypeptide(L)'
;MTATLKRHGVWLLVSILGAFALATVALGRGEAVSALWVVVAALCVYLIAYRYYSLYIATRVLQLDATRRTPAWIHNDGLDYVPTNKYVLYGHHFAAIAGAGPLVGPVLAAQMGYLPGLLWLLAGVVFAGAVQDFIVLFISSRRDGRSLGDLVKQEMGTVPGLVALFGAFMIMIIILAVLALIVV
;
A
#
# COMPACT_ATOMS: atom_id res chain seq x y z
N MET A 1 27.75 -19.29 6.63
CA MET A 1 27.83 -18.38 5.45
C MET A 1 27.09 -18.90 4.21
N THR A 2 27.10 -20.20 3.93
CA THR A 2 26.48 -20.78 2.71
C THR A 2 24.94 -20.72 2.68
N ALA A 3 24.27 -20.83 3.83
CA ALA A 3 22.80 -20.76 3.92
C ALA A 3 22.23 -19.35 3.66
N THR A 4 22.93 -18.30 4.11
CA THR A 4 22.55 -16.89 3.88
C THR A 4 22.72 -16.52 2.40
N LEU A 5 23.79 -16.99 1.77
CA LEU A 5 24.06 -16.73 0.35
C LEU A 5 23.00 -17.36 -0.57
N LYS A 6 22.59 -18.61 -0.30
CA LYS A 6 21.46 -19.26 -1.02
C LYS A 6 20.14 -18.53 -0.80
N ARG A 7 19.88 -18.04 0.42
CA ARG A 7 18.64 -17.33 0.78
C ARG A 7 18.52 -15.94 0.12
N HIS A 8 19.65 -15.27 -0.15
CA HIS A 8 19.68 -14.00 -0.86
C HIS A 8 19.87 -14.13 -2.37
N GLY A 9 20.38 -15.27 -2.87
CA GLY A 9 20.60 -15.52 -4.29
C GLY A 9 19.32 -15.41 -5.13
N VAL A 10 18.18 -15.89 -4.62
CA VAL A 10 16.87 -15.73 -5.28
C VAL A 10 16.50 -14.25 -5.45
N TRP A 11 16.76 -13.43 -4.43
CA TRP A 11 16.47 -11.99 -4.50
C TRP A 11 17.42 -11.26 -5.45
N LEU A 12 18.66 -11.72 -5.55
CA LEU A 12 19.63 -11.21 -6.52
C LEU A 12 19.17 -11.47 -7.96
N LEU A 13 18.64 -12.66 -8.24
CA LEU A 13 18.02 -12.98 -9.53
C LEU A 13 16.80 -12.11 -9.82
N VAL A 14 15.91 -11.91 -8.82
CA VAL A 14 14.74 -11.02 -8.95
C VAL A 14 15.17 -9.58 -9.22
N SER A 15 16.22 -9.08 -8.56
CA SER A 15 16.76 -7.74 -8.81
C SER A 15 17.35 -7.59 -10.21
N ILE A 16 18.11 -8.59 -10.68
CA ILE A 16 18.69 -8.58 -12.03
C ILE A 16 17.58 -8.59 -13.08
N LEU A 17 16.55 -9.44 -12.88
CA LEU A 17 15.42 -9.55 -13.79
C LEU A 17 14.58 -8.26 -13.82
N GLY A 18 14.35 -7.64 -12.66
CA GLY A 18 13.67 -6.35 -12.56
C GLY A 18 14.47 -5.20 -13.20
N ALA A 19 15.78 -5.16 -12.97
CA ALA A 19 16.67 -4.16 -13.58
C ALA A 19 16.72 -4.31 -15.11
N PHE A 20 16.79 -5.55 -15.60
CA PHE A 20 16.73 -5.84 -17.02
C PHE A 20 15.38 -5.42 -17.64
N ALA A 21 14.27 -5.75 -16.99
CA ALA A 21 12.94 -5.35 -17.45
C ALA A 21 12.73 -3.81 -17.44
N LEU A 22 13.27 -3.10 -16.45
CA LEU A 22 13.25 -1.64 -16.44
C LEU A 22 14.16 -1.03 -17.51
N ALA A 23 15.32 -1.65 -17.77
CA ALA A 23 16.24 -1.21 -18.81
C ALA A 23 15.63 -1.37 -20.21
N THR A 24 14.95 -2.49 -20.48
CA THR A 24 14.26 -2.69 -21.77
C THR A 24 13.12 -1.68 -21.95
N VAL A 25 12.36 -1.39 -20.89
CA VAL A 25 11.32 -0.36 -20.82
C VAL A 25 11.88 1.05 -21.09
N ALA A 26 13.07 1.37 -20.56
CA ALA A 26 13.68 2.69 -20.66
C ALA A 26 14.41 2.93 -22.00
N LEU A 27 15.03 1.88 -22.56
CA LEU A 27 15.88 1.96 -23.75
C LEU A 27 15.13 1.65 -25.05
N GLY A 28 13.99 0.93 -24.99
CA GLY A 28 13.14 0.60 -26.13
C GLY A 28 12.33 1.79 -26.67
N ARG A 29 12.99 2.89 -27.05
CA ARG A 29 12.34 4.04 -27.70
C ARG A 29 12.17 3.78 -29.19
N GLY A 30 10.94 3.50 -29.63
CA GLY A 30 10.59 3.36 -31.06
C GLY A 30 9.84 2.08 -31.43
N GLU A 31 9.79 1.08 -30.54
CA GLU A 31 8.94 -0.11 -30.68
C GLU A 31 7.82 -0.10 -29.61
N ALA A 32 6.73 -0.82 -29.88
CA ALA A 32 5.67 -1.01 -28.88
C ALA A 32 6.22 -1.86 -27.71
N VAL A 33 6.65 -1.19 -26.64
CA VAL A 33 7.09 -1.87 -25.41
C VAL A 33 5.92 -2.70 -24.87
N SER A 34 6.08 -4.02 -24.85
CA SER A 34 5.06 -4.92 -24.32
C SER A 34 4.80 -4.61 -22.84
N ALA A 35 3.52 -4.49 -22.48
CA ALA A 35 3.06 -4.30 -21.10
C ALA A 35 3.60 -5.38 -20.14
N LEU A 36 3.97 -6.55 -20.67
CA LEU A 36 4.62 -7.63 -19.92
C LEU A 36 5.89 -7.14 -19.21
N TRP A 37 6.73 -6.34 -19.86
CA TRP A 37 7.97 -5.84 -19.25
C TRP A 37 7.71 -4.91 -18.07
N VAL A 38 6.67 -4.09 -18.18
CA VAL A 38 6.23 -3.19 -17.11
C VAL A 38 5.73 -3.98 -15.90
N VAL A 39 4.89 -4.99 -16.13
CA VAL A 39 4.36 -5.86 -15.07
C VAL A 39 5.49 -6.63 -14.38
N VAL A 40 6.42 -7.19 -15.15
CA VAL A 40 7.56 -7.94 -14.62
C VAL A 40 8.47 -7.02 -13.78
N ALA A 41 8.77 -5.82 -14.28
CA ALA A 41 9.52 -4.82 -13.53
C ALA A 41 8.84 -4.45 -12.21
N ALA A 42 7.54 -4.16 -12.25
CA ALA A 42 6.75 -3.80 -11.07
C ALA A 42 6.74 -4.91 -10.03
N LEU A 43 6.49 -6.15 -10.47
CA LEU A 43 6.46 -7.32 -9.60
C LEU A 43 7.82 -7.55 -8.92
N CYS A 44 8.92 -7.40 -9.66
CA CYS A 44 10.26 -7.53 -9.07
C CYS A 44 10.53 -6.45 -8.02
N VAL A 45 10.23 -5.19 -8.33
CA VAL A 45 10.41 -4.06 -7.39
C VAL A 45 9.58 -4.27 -6.12
N TYR A 46 8.30 -4.61 -6.26
CA TYR A 46 7.41 -4.81 -5.13
C TYR A 46 7.77 -6.04 -4.29
N LEU A 47 8.23 -7.14 -4.90
CA LEU A 47 8.72 -8.29 -4.15
C LEU A 47 9.96 -7.96 -3.30
N ILE A 48 10.92 -7.21 -3.87
CA ILE A 48 12.12 -6.77 -3.15
C ILE A 48 11.74 -5.82 -2.02
N ALA A 49 10.91 -4.82 -2.30
CA ALA A 49 10.42 -3.88 -1.31
C ALA A 49 9.65 -4.58 -0.18
N TYR A 50 8.76 -5.51 -0.51
CA TYR A 50 8.06 -6.33 0.48
C TYR A 50 9.04 -7.11 1.36
N ARG A 51 10.07 -7.73 0.79
CA ARG A 51 10.99 -8.56 1.57
C ARG A 51 11.89 -7.77 2.51
N TYR A 52 12.44 -6.66 2.05
CA TYR A 52 13.48 -5.92 2.77
C TYR A 52 12.90 -4.70 3.49
N TYR A 53 12.16 -3.86 2.76
CA TYR A 53 11.68 -2.60 3.29
C TYR A 53 10.49 -2.79 4.24
N SER A 54 9.50 -3.62 3.88
CA SER A 54 8.39 -3.90 4.79
C SER A 54 8.85 -4.58 6.08
N LEU A 55 9.83 -5.50 5.98
CA LEU A 55 10.41 -6.16 7.15
C LEU A 55 11.18 -5.17 8.03
N TYR A 56 11.92 -4.24 7.41
CA TYR A 56 12.61 -3.17 8.14
C TYR A 56 11.60 -2.32 8.91
N ILE A 57 10.51 -1.87 8.28
CA ILE A 57 9.47 -1.09 8.95
C ILE A 57 8.82 -1.90 10.07
N ALA A 58 8.44 -3.15 9.81
CA ALA A 58 7.79 -4.01 10.79
C ALA A 58 8.65 -4.28 12.03
N THR A 59 9.96 -4.47 11.86
CA THR A 59 10.86 -4.88 12.96
C THR A 59 11.57 -3.73 13.64
N ARG A 60 12.00 -2.70 12.89
CA ARG A 60 12.80 -1.59 13.42
C ARG A 60 11.96 -0.36 13.76
N VAL A 61 10.93 -0.06 12.98
CA VAL A 61 10.11 1.15 13.15
C VAL A 61 8.91 0.85 14.04
N LEU A 62 8.09 -0.13 13.66
CA LEU A 62 6.83 -0.45 14.35
C LEU A 62 6.97 -1.49 15.45
N GLN A 63 8.10 -2.24 15.46
CA GLN A 63 8.42 -3.29 16.43
C GLN A 63 7.21 -4.22 16.68
N LEU A 64 6.73 -4.86 15.62
CA LEU A 64 5.56 -5.74 15.68
C LEU A 64 5.78 -6.87 16.70
N ASP A 65 4.87 -6.95 17.67
CA ASP A 65 4.82 -8.00 18.67
C ASP A 65 3.67 -8.97 18.36
N ALA A 66 4.02 -10.21 18.02
CA ALA A 66 3.08 -11.27 17.69
C ALA A 66 2.32 -11.85 18.90
N THR A 67 2.78 -11.56 20.12
CA THR A 67 2.15 -12.05 21.36
C THR A 67 0.96 -11.18 21.79
N ARG A 68 0.86 -9.96 21.26
CA ARG A 68 -0.26 -9.06 21.55
C ARG A 68 -1.48 -9.43 20.75
N ARG A 69 -2.57 -9.74 21.46
CA ARG A 69 -3.89 -9.96 20.86
C ARG A 69 -4.43 -8.67 20.24
N THR A 70 -5.10 -8.81 19.09
CA THR A 70 -5.77 -7.68 18.42
C THR A 70 -7.11 -7.39 19.09
N PRO A 71 -7.68 -6.17 18.91
CA PRO A 71 -8.97 -5.80 19.49
C PRO A 71 -10.10 -6.80 19.19
N ALA A 72 -10.09 -7.39 17.98
CA ALA A 72 -11.06 -8.42 17.58
C ALA A 72 -11.10 -9.63 18.52
N TRP A 73 -9.98 -9.97 19.17
CA TRP A 73 -9.93 -11.07 20.15
C TRP A 73 -10.14 -10.62 21.60
N ILE A 74 -9.90 -9.35 21.90
CA ILE A 74 -10.03 -8.79 23.26
C ILE A 74 -11.48 -8.40 23.54
N HIS A 75 -12.12 -7.71 22.60
CA HIS A 75 -13.48 -7.16 22.73
C HIS A 75 -14.51 -7.96 21.95
N ASN A 76 -14.28 -9.27 21.74
CA ASN A 76 -15.10 -10.14 20.88
C ASN A 76 -16.58 -10.15 21.31
N ASP A 77 -17.38 -9.29 20.68
CA ASP A 77 -18.78 -9.04 21.01
C ASP A 77 -19.75 -9.66 19.98
N GLY A 78 -19.22 -10.22 18.89
CA GLY A 78 -20.03 -10.81 17.82
C GLY A 78 -20.66 -9.79 16.87
N LEU A 79 -20.42 -8.49 17.06
CA LEU A 79 -20.99 -7.39 16.28
C LEU A 79 -19.88 -6.49 15.70
N ASP A 80 -19.24 -5.67 16.54
CA ASP A 80 -18.21 -4.72 16.11
C ASP A 80 -16.81 -5.37 16.08
N TYR A 81 -16.59 -6.37 16.94
CA TYR A 81 -15.32 -7.10 17.05
C TYR A 81 -15.56 -8.60 16.86
N VAL A 82 -15.16 -9.11 15.69
CA VAL A 82 -15.27 -10.54 15.38
C VAL A 82 -13.95 -11.07 14.83
N PRO A 83 -13.35 -12.11 15.45
CA PRO A 83 -12.20 -12.81 14.90
C PRO A 83 -12.50 -13.36 13.52
N THR A 84 -11.91 -12.74 12.49
CA THR A 84 -12.14 -13.09 11.09
C THR A 84 -10.90 -13.74 10.49
N ASN A 85 -11.10 -14.62 9.52
CA ASN A 85 -10.01 -15.23 8.77
C ASN A 85 -9.19 -14.14 8.04
N LYS A 86 -7.87 -14.16 8.21
CA LYS A 86 -6.92 -13.22 7.59
C LYS A 86 -7.05 -13.10 6.06
N TYR A 87 -7.41 -14.19 5.37
CA TYR A 87 -7.57 -14.16 3.91
C TYR A 87 -8.83 -13.40 3.49
N VAL A 88 -9.90 -13.53 4.26
CA VAL A 88 -11.16 -12.80 4.04
C VAL A 88 -10.95 -11.32 4.36
N LEU A 89 -10.29 -11.02 5.48
CA LEU A 89 -9.96 -9.64 5.87
C LEU A 89 -9.08 -8.96 4.82
N TYR A 90 -8.07 -9.66 4.31
CA TYR A 90 -7.24 -9.17 3.21
C TYR A 90 -8.08 -8.86 1.96
N GLY A 91 -9.02 -9.74 1.58
CA GLY A 91 -9.92 -9.51 0.46
C GLY A 91 -10.76 -8.24 0.62
N HIS A 92 -11.28 -7.96 1.82
CA HIS A 92 -12.04 -6.73 2.09
C HIS A 92 -11.17 -5.49 1.97
N HIS A 93 -9.97 -5.48 2.57
CA HIS A 93 -9.04 -4.36 2.43
C HIS A 93 -8.57 -4.17 0.99
N PHE A 94 -8.29 -5.26 0.28
CA PHE A 94 -7.91 -5.22 -1.12
C PHE A 94 -9.03 -4.61 -1.98
N ALA A 95 -10.27 -5.08 -1.81
CA ALA A 95 -11.43 -4.54 -2.52
C ALA A 95 -11.65 -3.04 -2.24
N ALA A 96 -11.45 -2.61 -0.99
CA ALA A 96 -11.58 -1.21 -0.61
C ALA A 96 -10.56 -0.27 -1.30
N ILE A 97 -9.34 -0.76 -1.56
CA ILE A 97 -8.27 0.02 -2.19
C ILE A 97 -8.27 -0.12 -3.72
N ALA A 98 -8.72 -1.27 -4.24
CA ALA A 98 -8.72 -1.58 -5.66
C ALA A 98 -9.69 -0.72 -6.52
N GLY A 99 -10.47 0.17 -5.91
CA GLY A 99 -11.39 1.08 -6.60
C GLY A 99 -10.68 2.14 -7.47
N ALA A 100 -10.58 3.38 -6.98
CA ALA A 100 -10.10 4.50 -7.79
C ALA A 100 -8.63 4.39 -8.23
N GLY A 101 -7.78 3.76 -7.40
CA GLY A 101 -6.32 3.74 -7.61
C GLY A 101 -5.90 3.13 -8.96
N PRO A 102 -6.30 1.88 -9.28
CA PRO A 102 -5.95 1.23 -10.54
C PRO A 102 -6.58 1.86 -11.79
N LEU A 103 -7.72 2.53 -11.65
CA LEU A 103 -8.44 3.14 -12.77
C LEU A 103 -7.87 4.53 -13.13
N VAL A 104 -7.74 5.40 -12.13
CA VAL A 104 -7.37 6.81 -12.35
C VAL A 104 -5.85 6.99 -12.37
N GLY A 105 -5.14 6.27 -11.51
CA GLY A 105 -3.70 6.44 -11.27
C GLY A 105 -2.86 6.28 -12.53
N PRO A 106 -2.97 5.18 -13.29
CA PRO A 106 -2.19 4.98 -14.51
C PRO A 106 -2.50 6.00 -15.60
N VAL A 107 -3.76 6.41 -15.73
CA VAL A 107 -4.19 7.41 -16.74
C VAL A 107 -3.58 8.77 -16.43
N LEU A 108 -3.64 9.22 -15.17
CA LEU A 108 -3.02 10.48 -14.76
C LEU A 108 -1.49 10.42 -14.85
N ALA A 109 -0.87 9.30 -14.49
CA ALA A 109 0.57 9.11 -14.58
C ALA A 109 1.06 9.13 -16.04
N ALA A 110 0.29 8.57 -16.97
CA ALA A 110 0.62 8.56 -18.40
C ALA A 110 0.66 9.96 -19.02
N GLN A 111 -0.13 10.91 -18.50
CA GLN A 111 -0.12 12.31 -18.98
C GLN A 111 1.22 13.00 -18.73
N MET A 112 1.97 12.57 -17.71
CA MET A 112 3.32 13.08 -17.39
C MET A 112 4.43 12.31 -18.15
N GLY A 113 4.04 11.47 -19.11
CA GLY A 113 4.92 10.57 -19.83
C GLY A 113 4.96 9.17 -19.21
N TYR A 114 5.01 8.16 -20.06
CA TYR A 114 4.98 6.75 -19.67
C TYR A 114 6.10 6.36 -18.68
N LEU A 115 7.34 6.78 -18.93
CA LEU A 115 8.48 6.38 -18.10
C LEU A 115 8.52 7.13 -16.75
N PRO A 116 8.36 8.47 -16.68
CA PRO A 116 8.24 9.17 -15.39
C PRO A 116 7.04 8.70 -14.56
N GLY A 117 5.89 8.50 -15.21
CA GLY A 117 4.69 7.98 -14.56
C GLY A 117 4.89 6.59 -13.97
N LEU A 118 5.55 5.68 -14.71
CA LEU A 118 5.88 4.35 -14.21
C LEU A 118 6.83 4.40 -13.01
N LEU A 119 7.91 5.19 -13.10
CA LEU A 119 8.87 5.30 -12.00
C LEU A 119 8.20 5.88 -10.74
N TRP A 120 7.33 6.87 -10.90
CA TRP A 120 6.55 7.41 -9.80
C TRP A 120 5.59 6.38 -9.20
N LEU A 121 4.89 5.59 -10.01
CA LEU A 121 4.03 4.51 -9.53
C LEU A 121 4.82 3.47 -8.73
N LEU A 122 6.01 3.10 -9.19
CA LEU A 122 6.87 2.13 -8.49
C LEU A 122 7.40 2.71 -7.18
N ALA A 123 8.02 3.89 -7.23
CA ALA A 123 8.63 4.51 -6.05
C ALA A 123 7.58 5.00 -5.04
N GLY A 124 6.54 5.68 -5.50
CA GLY A 124 5.48 6.25 -4.67
C GLY A 124 4.72 5.20 -3.88
N VAL A 125 4.40 4.06 -4.48
CA VAL A 125 3.76 2.94 -3.77
C VAL A 125 4.70 2.36 -2.70
N VAL A 126 5.99 2.18 -3.01
CA VAL A 126 6.95 1.57 -2.08
C VAL A 126 7.26 2.48 -0.90
N PHE A 127 7.52 3.77 -1.13
CA PHE A 127 8.00 4.68 -0.10
C PHE A 127 6.90 5.45 0.63
N ALA A 128 5.79 5.76 -0.03
CA ALA A 128 4.71 6.54 0.55
C ALA A 128 3.46 5.67 0.81
N GLY A 129 2.83 5.15 -0.24
CA GLY A 129 1.52 4.50 -0.13
C GLY A 129 1.50 3.29 0.82
N ALA A 130 2.30 2.27 0.53
CA ALA A 130 2.33 1.06 1.34
C ALA A 130 2.81 1.32 2.78
N VAL A 131 3.70 2.30 2.97
CA VAL A 131 4.20 2.68 4.31
C VAL A 131 3.11 3.39 5.10
N GLN A 132 2.43 4.36 4.49
CA GLN A 132 1.32 5.09 5.08
C GLN A 132 0.22 4.12 5.52
N ASP A 133 -0.25 3.26 4.63
CA ASP A 133 -1.32 2.30 4.93
C ASP A 133 -0.93 1.37 6.07
N PHE A 134 0.31 0.88 6.06
CA PHE A 134 0.80 0.00 7.11
C PHE A 134 0.87 0.69 8.48
N ILE A 135 1.36 1.93 8.53
CA ILE A 135 1.44 2.72 9.77
C ILE A 135 0.04 3.05 10.30
N VAL A 136 -0.87 3.50 9.42
CA VAL A 136 -2.24 3.86 9.80
C VAL A 136 -2.99 2.64 10.33
N LEU A 137 -2.92 1.50 9.65
CA LEU A 137 -3.55 0.25 10.10
C LEU A 137 -2.97 -0.21 11.43
N PHE A 138 -1.65 -0.11 11.61
CA PHE A 138 -1.01 -0.47 12.86
C PHE A 138 -1.50 0.42 14.01
N ILE A 139 -1.47 1.74 13.86
CA ILE A 139 -1.91 2.69 14.89
C ILE A 139 -3.39 2.48 15.22
N SER A 140 -4.25 2.36 14.21
CA SER A 140 -5.68 2.12 14.42
C SER A 140 -5.92 0.81 15.18
N SER A 141 -5.24 -0.28 14.80
CA SER A 141 -5.34 -1.57 15.53
C SER A 141 -4.86 -1.47 16.98
N ARG A 142 -3.92 -0.58 17.29
CA ARG A 142 -3.46 -0.33 18.67
C ARG A 142 -4.41 0.52 19.50
N ARG A 143 -5.40 1.14 18.88
CA ARG A 143 -6.37 2.05 19.50
C ARG A 143 -7.79 1.55 19.25
N ASP A 144 -7.98 0.25 19.40
CA ASP A 144 -9.28 -0.43 19.27
C ASP A 144 -9.96 -0.25 17.91
N GLY A 145 -9.20 -0.13 16.82
CA GLY A 145 -9.77 0.01 15.47
C GLY A 145 -10.47 1.35 15.21
N ARG A 146 -10.19 2.38 16.04
CA ARG A 146 -10.80 3.71 15.89
C ARG A 146 -10.41 4.39 14.58
N SER A 147 -11.31 5.26 14.11
CA SER A 147 -11.10 6.07 12.91
C SER A 147 -9.96 7.07 13.11
N LEU A 148 -9.28 7.47 12.03
CA LEU A 148 -8.22 8.49 12.09
C LEU A 148 -8.72 9.82 12.68
N GLY A 149 -9.95 10.24 12.36
CA GLY A 149 -10.53 11.45 12.92
C GLY A 149 -10.70 11.37 14.44
N ASP A 150 -11.14 10.22 14.96
CA ASP A 150 -11.24 10.00 16.40
C ASP A 150 -9.87 9.93 17.07
N LEU A 151 -8.87 9.38 16.41
CA LEU A 151 -7.48 9.36 16.90
C LEU A 151 -6.92 10.78 17.02
N VAL A 152 -7.09 11.60 15.98
CA VAL A 152 -6.67 13.02 16.00
C VAL A 152 -7.40 13.77 17.12
N LYS A 153 -8.70 13.50 17.30
CA LYS A 153 -9.49 14.10 18.37
C LYS A 153 -8.95 13.77 19.77
N GLN A 154 -8.51 12.54 19.99
CA GLN A 154 -7.97 12.10 21.28
C GLN A 154 -6.58 12.70 21.56
N GLU A 155 -5.72 12.83 20.55
CA GLU A 155 -4.34 13.28 20.74
C GLU A 155 -4.18 14.81 20.67
N MET A 156 -4.95 15.50 19.82
CA MET A 156 -4.80 16.94 19.56
C MET A 156 -5.99 17.77 20.06
N GLY A 157 -7.03 17.11 20.60
CA GLY A 157 -8.23 17.75 21.13
C GLY A 157 -9.37 17.90 20.13
N THR A 158 -10.49 18.46 20.61
CA THR A 158 -11.78 18.44 19.92
C THR A 158 -11.78 19.20 18.59
N VAL A 159 -11.12 20.36 18.52
CA VAL A 159 -11.12 21.21 17.33
C VAL A 159 -10.34 20.57 16.17
N PRO A 160 -9.07 20.13 16.34
CA PRO A 160 -8.36 19.41 15.27
C PRO A 160 -9.05 18.11 14.86
N GLY A 161 -9.64 17.38 15.81
CA GLY A 161 -10.39 16.15 15.52
C GLY A 161 -11.62 16.39 14.63
N LEU A 162 -12.39 17.45 14.89
CA LEU A 162 -13.53 17.85 14.06
C LEU A 162 -13.09 18.24 12.64
N VAL A 163 -12.00 19.01 12.52
CA VAL A 163 -11.44 19.39 11.21
C VAL A 163 -10.97 18.15 10.45
N ALA A 164 -10.30 17.20 11.11
CA ALA A 164 -9.85 15.96 10.48
C ALA A 164 -11.02 15.10 10.01
N LEU A 165 -12.07 14.97 10.82
CA LEU A 165 -13.28 14.21 10.46
C LEU A 165 -14.01 14.84 9.27
N PHE A 166 -14.19 16.17 9.29
CA PHE A 166 -14.81 16.91 8.20
C PHE A 166 -13.96 16.84 6.92
N GLY A 167 -12.65 16.99 7.04
CA GLY A 167 -11.72 16.85 5.93
C GLY A 167 -11.75 15.46 5.30
N ALA A 168 -11.76 14.40 6.12
CA ALA A 168 -11.89 13.03 5.65
C ALA A 168 -13.21 12.79 4.91
N PHE A 169 -14.31 13.35 5.43
CA PHE A 169 -15.61 13.30 4.76
C PHE A 169 -15.61 14.01 3.40
N MET A 170 -15.01 15.20 3.31
CA MET A 170 -14.88 15.94 2.05
C MET A 170 -14.00 15.20 1.04
N ILE A 171 -12.89 14.58 1.47
CA ILE A 171 -12.06 13.74 0.61
C ILE A 171 -12.86 12.55 0.08
N MET A 172 -13.67 11.92 0.92
CA MET A 172 -14.52 10.79 0.50
C MET A 172 -15.51 11.21 -0.61
N ILE A 173 -16.14 12.38 -0.48
CA ILE A 173 -17.02 12.94 -1.50
C ILE A 173 -16.27 13.17 -2.81
N ILE A 174 -15.08 13.77 -2.76
CA ILE A 174 -14.27 14.05 -3.95
C ILE A 174 -13.91 12.74 -4.67
N ILE A 175 -13.46 11.72 -3.94
CA ILE A 175 -13.10 10.42 -4.53
C ILE A 175 -14.33 9.75 -5.17
N LEU A 176 -15.49 9.77 -4.50
CA LEU A 176 -16.73 9.23 -5.05
C LEU A 176 -17.18 9.98 -6.31
N ALA A 177 -17.04 11.31 -6.34
CA ALA A 177 -17.38 12.12 -7.50
C ALA A 177 -16.47 11.82 -8.70
N VAL A 178 -15.16 11.68 -8.48
CA VAL A 178 -14.20 11.30 -9.53
C VAL A 178 -14.48 9.90 -10.05
N LEU A 179 -14.80 8.95 -9.15
CA LEU A 179 -15.19 7.60 -9.55
C LEU A 179 -16.46 7.60 -10.40
N ALA A 180 -17.48 8.38 -10.02
CA ALA A 180 -18.72 8.50 -10.79
C ALA A 180 -18.47 9.07 -12.20
N LEU A 181 -17.52 10.01 -12.35
CA LEU A 181 -17.14 10.56 -13.64
C LEU A 181 -16.49 9.53 -14.58
N ILE A 182 -15.76 8.55 -14.04
CA ILE A 182 -15.00 7.58 -14.85
C ILE A 182 -15.87 6.38 -15.26
N VAL A 183 -16.88 6.05 -14.45
CA VAL A 183 -17.78 4.89 -14.69
C VAL A 183 -18.90 5.23 -15.69
N VAL A 184 -19.13 6.51 -15.99
CA VAL A 184 -20.15 7.01 -16.94
C VAL A 184 -19.49 7.46 -18.24
#